data_AF-A0A1Q5JRI4-F1
#
_entry.id   AF-A0A1Q5JRI4-F1
#
_cell.length_a   1.000
_cell.length_b   1.000
_cell.length_c   1.000
_cell.angle_alpha   90.00
_cell.angle_beta   90.00
_cell.angle_gamma   90.00
#
_symmetry.space_group_name_H-M   'P 1'
#
loop_
_entity.id
_entity.type
_entity.pdbx_description
1 polymer ?
#
loop_
_entity_poly.entity_id
_entity_poly.type
_entity_poly.pdbx_seq_one_letter_code
_entity_poly.pdbx_strand_id
1 'polypeptide(L)'
;MEGGSERVKDGIHTRPVLREGHTYWLVLTCVGQGRALLTVVPKKSGAGAVIPCDRAVVQQRINGYGPVHIDVVGSKGTTGALAWRINELNRPALSGGHHESQESAAVH
;
A
#
# COMPACT_ATOMS: atom_id res chain seq x y z
N MET A 1 -1.03 -10.10 0.52
CA MET A 1 -0.49 -9.27 -0.57
C MET A 1 -1.55 -9.22 -1.65
N GLU A 2 -1.91 -8.03 -2.11
CA GLU A 2 -2.92 -7.81 -3.15
C GLU A 2 -2.32 -6.89 -4.22
N GLY A 3 -2.71 -7.05 -5.48
CA GLY A 3 -2.22 -6.20 -6.57
C GLY A 3 -2.79 -6.61 -7.92
N GLY A 4 -2.48 -5.81 -8.94
CA GLY A 4 -2.95 -6.04 -10.30
C GLY A 4 -2.39 -5.03 -11.28
N SER A 5 -2.86 -5.14 -12.53
CA SER A 5 -2.54 -4.20 -13.60
C SER A 5 -3.75 -3.99 -14.48
N GLU A 6 -3.95 -2.77 -14.95
CA GLU A 6 -5.11 -2.40 -15.74
C GLU A 6 -4.73 -1.32 -16.78
N ARG A 7 -5.50 -1.20 -17.86
CA ARG A 7 -5.30 -0.08 -18.79
C ARG A 7 -5.68 1.23 -18.10
N VAL A 8 -4.93 2.30 -18.34
CA VAL A 8 -5.18 3.61 -17.70
C VAL A 8 -6.60 4.13 -17.98
N LYS A 9 -7.15 3.81 -19.16
CA LYS A 9 -8.51 4.20 -19.56
C LYS A 9 -9.60 3.51 -18.73
N ASP A 10 -9.32 2.31 -18.21
CA ASP A 10 -10.26 1.51 -17.45
C ASP A 10 -10.13 1.83 -15.94
N GLY A 11 -8.92 2.18 -15.50
CA GLY A 11 -8.65 2.64 -14.13
C GLY A 11 -8.58 1.50 -13.12
N ILE A 12 -8.07 1.80 -11.92
CA ILE A 12 -8.07 0.84 -10.80
C ILE A 12 -9.21 1.21 -9.88
N HIS A 13 -10.03 0.23 -9.49
CA HIS A 13 -11.17 0.39 -8.60
C HIS A 13 -11.22 -0.78 -7.62
N THR A 14 -10.42 -0.73 -6.54
CA THR A 14 -10.35 -1.81 -5.54
C THR A 14 -10.88 -1.39 -4.17
N ARG A 15 -11.36 -2.37 -3.40
CA ARG A 15 -11.91 -2.19 -2.05
C ARG A 15 -11.35 -3.22 -1.07
N PRO A 16 -10.05 -3.21 -0.78
CA PRO A 16 -9.46 -4.14 0.17
C PRO A 16 -10.00 -3.90 1.60
N VAL A 17 -10.08 -4.98 2.38
CA VAL A 17 -10.30 -4.92 3.82
C VAL A 17 -8.94 -4.95 4.51
N LEU A 18 -8.49 -3.81 5.04
CA LEU A 18 -7.19 -3.67 5.68
C LEU A 18 -7.34 -3.76 7.20
N ARG A 19 -6.42 -4.48 7.86
CA ARG A 19 -6.49 -4.74 9.30
C ARG A 19 -6.28 -3.46 10.10
N GLU A 20 -7.16 -3.23 11.06
CA GLU A 20 -7.10 -2.04 11.90
C GLU A 20 -5.78 -1.96 12.68
N GLY A 21 -5.16 -0.78 12.69
CA GLY A 21 -3.89 -0.54 13.38
C GLY A 21 -2.64 -0.98 12.62
N HIS A 22 -2.79 -1.63 11.47
CA HIS A 22 -1.69 -1.99 10.58
C HIS A 22 -1.42 -0.87 9.56
N THR A 23 -0.16 -0.76 9.13
CA THR A 23 0.23 0.15 8.04
C THR A 23 0.63 -0.68 6.82
N TYR A 24 0.35 -0.17 5.63
CA TYR A 24 0.65 -0.80 4.37
C TYR A 24 1.34 0.17 3.42
N TRP A 25 2.12 -0.37 2.49
CA TRP A 25 2.60 0.33 1.31
C TRP A 25 1.67 0.07 0.14
N LEU A 26 1.10 1.14 -0.42
CA LEU A 26 0.54 1.17 -1.76
C LEU A 26 1.64 1.60 -2.73
N VAL A 27 2.02 0.70 -3.63
CA VAL A 27 3.00 0.98 -4.68
C VAL A 27 2.27 1.04 -6.00
N LEU A 28 2.49 2.12 -6.74
CA LEU A 28 1.84 2.43 -8.00
C LEU A 28 2.88 2.77 -9.06
N THR A 29 2.59 2.38 -10.30
CA THR A 29 3.37 2.78 -11.47
C THR A 29 2.45 2.96 -12.65
N CYS A 30 2.65 4.01 -13.43
CA CYS A 30 1.97 4.22 -14.69
C CYS A 30 2.99 4.29 -15.82
N VAL A 31 2.74 3.58 -16.91
CA VAL A 31 3.59 3.56 -18.10
C VAL A 31 2.76 4.04 -19.28
N GLY A 32 3.14 5.18 -19.88
CA GLY A 32 2.46 5.73 -21.06
C GLY A 32 2.73 7.22 -21.23
N GLN A 33 1.66 8.00 -21.31
CA GLN A 33 1.71 9.47 -21.39
C GLN A 33 0.57 10.07 -20.57
N GLY A 34 0.81 11.22 -19.95
CA GLY A 34 -0.18 11.93 -19.13
C GLY A 34 -0.02 11.66 -17.63
N ARG A 35 -1.14 11.68 -16.90
CA ARG A 35 -1.15 11.51 -15.45
C ARG A 35 -2.45 10.88 -14.96
N ALA A 36 -2.36 10.03 -13.95
CA ALA A 36 -3.50 9.48 -13.23
C ALA A 36 -3.63 10.11 -11.83
N LEU A 37 -4.83 10.02 -11.25
CA LEU A 37 -5.15 10.55 -9.93
C LEU A 37 -5.54 9.39 -9.02
N LEU A 38 -4.84 9.27 -7.90
CA LEU A 38 -5.17 8.35 -6.82
C LEU A 38 -6.11 9.03 -5.82
N THR A 39 -7.17 8.33 -5.47
CA THR A 39 -8.09 8.64 -4.37
C THR A 39 -8.09 7.50 -3.36
N VAL A 40 -8.03 7.85 -2.07
CA VAL A 40 -8.13 6.90 -0.95
C VAL A 40 -9.25 7.33 -0.02
N VAL A 41 -10.18 6.42 0.27
CA VAL A 41 -11.32 6.66 1.18
C VAL A 41 -11.39 5.54 2.22
N PRO A 42 -11.53 5.86 3.52
CA PRO A 42 -11.64 7.21 4.09
C PRO A 42 -10.28 7.95 4.09
N LYS A 43 -10.32 9.29 4.14
CA LYS A 43 -9.08 10.12 4.14
C LYS A 43 -8.12 9.79 5.30
N LYS A 44 -8.61 9.26 6.42
CA LYS A 44 -7.76 8.78 7.52
C LYS A 44 -6.87 7.60 7.11
N SER A 45 -7.29 6.81 6.13
CA SER A 45 -6.55 5.66 5.61
C SER A 45 -5.40 6.07 4.70
N GLY A 46 -5.37 7.28 4.14
CA GLY A 46 -4.30 7.71 3.26
C GLY A 46 -4.63 8.98 2.48
N ALA A 47 -3.59 9.61 1.95
CA ALA A 47 -3.73 10.78 1.08
C ALA A 47 -3.86 10.34 -0.39
N GLY A 48 -4.57 11.13 -1.19
CA GLY A 48 -4.51 11.00 -2.64
C GLY A 48 -3.16 11.44 -3.21
N ALA A 49 -2.93 11.17 -4.49
CA ALA A 49 -1.71 11.56 -5.18
C ALA A 49 -1.90 11.71 -6.69
N VAL A 50 -0.98 12.42 -7.35
CA VAL A 50 -0.83 12.40 -8.80
C VAL A 50 0.20 11.33 -9.16
N ILE A 51 -0.17 10.45 -10.10
CA ILE A 51 0.69 9.38 -10.60
C ILE A 51 1.10 9.75 -12.03
N PRO A 52 2.34 10.21 -12.28
CA PRO A 52 2.78 10.50 -13.64
C PRO A 52 2.91 9.19 -14.43
N CYS A 53 2.55 9.25 -15.71
CA CYS A 53 2.62 8.09 -16.62
C CYS A 53 3.94 8.05 -17.39
N ASP A 54 5.05 8.29 -16.69
CA ASP A 54 6.42 8.34 -17.22
C ASP A 54 7.30 7.20 -16.70
N ARG A 55 6.69 6.16 -16.12
CA ARG A 55 7.32 5.01 -15.44
C ARG A 55 7.86 5.31 -14.05
N ALA A 56 7.60 6.50 -13.49
CA ALA A 56 7.92 6.74 -12.09
C ALA A 56 7.10 5.82 -11.16
N VAL A 57 7.76 5.41 -10.08
CA VAL A 57 7.14 4.62 -9.01
C VAL A 57 6.69 5.56 -7.91
N VAL A 58 5.38 5.57 -7.64
CA VAL A 58 4.80 6.30 -6.50
C VAL A 58 4.56 5.30 -5.37
N GLN A 59 5.07 5.61 -4.19
CA GLN A 59 4.85 4.81 -2.98
C GLN A 59 4.15 5.66 -1.93
N GLN A 60 3.05 5.16 -1.38
CA GLN A 60 2.31 5.83 -0.33
C GLN A 60 2.00 4.89 0.83
N ARG A 61 2.03 5.44 2.05
CA ARG A 61 1.56 4.72 3.23
C ARG A 61 0.05 4.83 3.30
N ILE A 62 -0.59 3.69 3.51
CA ILE A 62 -2.01 3.62 3.85
C ILE A 62 -2.17 2.91 5.20
N ASN A 63 -3.10 3.39 6.01
CA ASN A 63 -3.42 2.86 7.32
C ASN A 63 -4.68 2.00 7.22
N GLY A 64 -4.65 0.83 7.85
CA GLY A 64 -5.81 -0.04 7.93
C GLY A 64 -6.78 0.44 8.99
N TYR A 65 -8.05 0.55 8.59
CA TYR A 65 -9.20 0.88 9.44
C TYR A 65 -10.45 0.09 9.02
N GLY A 66 -10.26 -1.10 8.44
CA GLY A 66 -11.32 -1.87 7.78
C GLY A 66 -11.34 -1.67 6.26
N PRO A 67 -12.53 -1.64 5.63
CA PRO A 67 -12.65 -1.41 4.19
C PRO A 67 -12.06 -0.07 3.75
N VAL A 68 -11.19 -0.09 2.75
CA VAL A 68 -10.61 1.11 2.14
C VAL A 68 -10.91 1.08 0.65
N HIS A 69 -11.40 2.18 0.09
CA HIS A 69 -11.58 2.34 -1.34
C HIS A 69 -10.33 3.01 -1.92
N ILE A 70 -9.78 2.41 -2.96
CA ILE A 70 -8.60 2.88 -3.67
C ILE A 70 -8.96 2.96 -5.14
N ASP A 71 -9.01 4.19 -5.65
CA ASP A 71 -9.31 4.47 -7.04
C ASP A 71 -8.13 5.15 -7.71
N VAL A 72 -7.78 4.71 -8.92
CA VAL A 72 -6.76 5.38 -9.75
C VAL A 72 -7.34 5.61 -11.13
N VAL A 73 -7.56 6.87 -11.48
CA VAL A 73 -8.22 7.25 -12.73
C VAL A 73 -7.29 8.10 -13.60
N GLY A 74 -7.13 7.73 -14.87
CA GLY A 74 -6.39 8.53 -15.84
C GLY A 74 -7.05 9.87 -16.11
N SER A 75 -6.27 10.95 -16.17
CA SER A 75 -6.76 12.24 -16.67
C SER A 75 -7.11 12.15 -18.16
N LYS A 76 -7.93 13.07 -18.67
CA LYS A 76 -8.30 13.12 -20.09
C LYS A 76 -7.05 13.07 -20.99
N GLY A 77 -7.06 12.16 -21.97
CA GLY A 77 -5.96 11.96 -22.92
C GLY A 77 -4.79 11.13 -22.40
N THR A 78 -4.85 10.63 -21.15
CA THR A 78 -3.82 9.74 -20.61
C THR A 78 -3.89 8.37 -21.27
N THR A 79 -2.74 7.80 -21.63
CA THR A 79 -2.64 6.50 -22.31
C THR A 79 -1.73 5.56 -21.53
N GLY A 80 -1.82 4.26 -21.88
CA GLY A 80 -0.93 3.24 -21.35
C GLY A 80 -1.57 2.37 -20.27
N ALA A 81 -0.76 1.92 -19.31
CA ALA A 81 -1.16 0.95 -18.28
C ALA A 81 -0.72 1.36 -16.88
N LEU A 82 -1.53 0.94 -15.90
CA LEU A 82 -1.27 1.07 -14.47
C LEU A 82 -0.91 -0.30 -13.90
N ALA A 83 0.04 -0.33 -12.98
CA ALA A 83 0.31 -1.48 -12.13
C ALA A 83 0.29 -1.03 -10.67
N TRP A 84 -0.21 -1.89 -9.79
CA TRP A 84 -0.34 -1.58 -8.38
C TRP A 84 -0.17 -2.80 -7.49
N ARG A 85 0.25 -2.56 -6.26
CA ARG A 85 0.29 -3.57 -5.20
C ARG A 85 0.15 -2.95 -3.82
N ILE A 86 -0.42 -3.71 -2.89
CA ILE A 86 -0.52 -3.40 -1.47
C ILE A 86 0.25 -4.46 -0.68
N ASN A 87 1.21 -3.98 0.10
CA ASN A 87 2.02 -4.79 0.99
C ASN A 87 1.87 -4.31 2.42
N GLU A 88 1.65 -5.21 3.36
CA GLU A 88 1.72 -4.84 4.78
C GLU A 88 3.15 -4.40 5.11
N LEU A 89 3.28 -3.24 5.75
CA LEU A 89 4.56 -2.80 6.28
C LEU A 89 4.82 -3.64 7.52
N ASN A 90 5.57 -4.73 7.34
CA ASN A 90 6.01 -5.52 8.47
C ASN A 90 6.91 -4.61 9.33
N ARG A 91 6.43 -4.22 10.51
CA ARG A 91 7.30 -3.61 11.51
C ARG A 91 8.17 -4.77 12.00
N PRO A 92 9.50 -4.79 11.79
CA PRO A 92 10.31 -5.72 12.54
C PRO A 92 9.97 -5.46 14.01
N ALA A 93 9.56 -6.51 14.72
CA ALA A 93 9.35 -6.43 16.15
C ALA A 93 10.60 -5.77 16.72
N LEU A 94 10.45 -4.57 17.30
CA LEU A 94 11.52 -4.01 18.11
C LEU A 94 11.82 -5.08 19.16
N SER A 95 13.04 -5.59 19.12
CA SER A 95 13.60 -6.59 20.02
C SER A 95 13.08 -6.39 21.45
N GLY A 96 12.11 -7.21 21.84
CA GLY A 96 11.70 -7.39 23.22
C GLY A 96 12.47 -8.56 23.76
N GLY A 97 13.69 -8.31 24.22
CA GLY A 97 14.48 -9.27 24.99
C GLY A 97 13.70 -9.65 26.25
N HIS A 98 13.16 -10.86 26.27
CA HIS A 98 12.81 -11.52 27.51
C HIS A 98 14.03 -12.35 27.93
N HIS A 99 14.63 -11.85 29.01
CA HIS A 99 15.63 -12.48 29.86
C HIS A 99 15.28 -13.95 30.09
N GLU A 100 16.11 -14.86 29.57
CA GLU A 100 16.11 -16.26 29.95
C GLU A 100 16.58 -16.31 31.42
N SER A 101 15.65 -16.51 32.35
CA SER A 101 15.99 -16.73 33.76
C SER A 101 16.82 -18.00 33.88
N GLN A 102 18.06 -17.84 34.36
CA GLN A 102 18.84 -18.95 34.90
C GLN A 102 18.06 -19.61 36.03
N GLU A 103 17.78 -20.90 35.90
CA GLU A 103 17.56 -21.75 37.06
C GLU A 103 18.81 -22.61 37.24
N SER A 104 19.60 -22.22 38.24
CA SER A 104 20.71 -22.98 38.80
C SER A 104 20.15 -24.17 39.57
N ALA A 105 20.45 -25.39 39.12
CA ALA A 105 20.31 -26.58 39.94
C ALA A 105 21.60 -27.40 39.88
N ALA A 106 22.56 -27.00 40.72
CA ALA A 106 23.56 -27.89 41.27
C ALA A 106 23.08 -28.29 42.67
N VAL A 107 22.68 -29.55 42.86
CA VAL A 107 22.57 -30.17 44.19
C VAL A 107 22.87 -31.67 44.08
N HIS A 108 24.02 -32.02 44.68
CA HIS A 108 24.49 -33.29 45.27
C HIS A 108 24.46 -34.60 44.46
#